data_AF-A0A653UKU6-F1
#
_entry.id   AF-A0A653UKU6-F1
#
_cell.length_a   1.000
_cell.length_b   1.000
_cell.length_c   1.000
_cell.angle_alpha   90.00
_cell.angle_beta   90.00
_cell.angle_gamma   90.00
#
_symmetry.space_group_name_H-M   'P 1'
#
loop_
_entity.id
_entity.type
_entity.pdbx_description
1 polymer ?
#
loop_
_entity_poly.entity_id
_entity_poly.type
_entity_poly.pdbx_seq_one_letter_code
_entity_poly.pdbx_strand_id
1 'polypeptide(L)' 'MNTEALITMLVSQGIVIVFAGYFFYKVLTIPPKQEPDSFSENDDEIVRQNEK' A
#
# COMPACT_ATOMS: atom_id res chain seq x y z
N MET A 1 -5.15 19.66 -34.14
CA MET A 1 -4.94 19.35 -32.71
C MET A 1 -3.47 19.02 -32.55
N ASN A 2 -2.79 19.59 -31.55
CA ASN A 2 -1.34 19.48 -31.42
C ASN A 2 -0.98 18.09 -30.89
N THR A 3 -0.40 17.25 -31.74
CA THR A 3 0.03 15.88 -31.43
C THR A 3 0.93 15.83 -30.19
N GLU A 4 1.79 16.83 -30.01
CA GLU A 4 2.68 16.95 -28.84
C GLU A 4 1.92 17.06 -27.51
N ALA A 5 0.83 17.83 -27.49
CA ALA A 5 -0.01 17.98 -26.29
C ALA A 5 -0.70 16.66 -25.94
N LEU A 6 -1.14 15.90 -26.95
CA LEU A 6 -1.76 14.59 -26.78
C LEU A 6 -0.76 13.57 -26.25
N ILE A 7 0.47 13.54 -26.79
CA ILE A 7 1.53 12.65 -26.32
C ILE A 7 1.87 12.96 -24.87
N THR A 8 2.07 14.24 -24.53
CA THR A 8 2.39 14.67 -23.16
C THR A 8 1.29 14.26 -22.17
N MET A 9 0.03 14.44 -22.54
CA MET A 9 -1.13 14.00 -21.75
C MET A 9 -1.08 12.48 -21.51
N LEU A 10 -0.95 11.67 -22.56
CA LEU A 10 -0.95 10.20 -22.44
C LEU A 10 0.24 9.68 -21.62
N VAL A 11 1.43 10.26 -21.80
CA VAL A 11 2.62 9.89 -21.03
C VAL A 11 2.42 10.19 -19.55
N SER A 12 1.91 11.38 -19.22
CA SER A 12 1.67 11.77 -17.82
C SER A 12 0.68 10.83 -17.13
N GLN A 13 -0.40 10.47 -17.82
CA GLN A 13 -1.40 9.51 -17.32
C GLN A 13 -0.80 8.11 -17.18
N GLY A 14 -0.04 7.65 -18.17
CA GLY A 14 0.62 6.36 -18.16
C GLY A 14 1.57 6.20 -16.97
N ILE A 15 2.35 7.24 -16.66
CA ILE A 15 3.25 7.24 -15.49
C ILE A 15 2.44 7.04 -14.20
N VAL A 16 1.40 7.84 -13.96
CA VAL A 16 0.58 7.75 -12.75
C VAL A 16 -0.06 6.37 -12.62
N ILE A 17 -0.62 5.84 -13.71
CA ILE A 17 -1.25 4.51 -13.73
C ILE A 17 -0.23 3.41 -13.39
N VAL A 18 0.97 3.46 -13.96
CA VAL A 18 2.03 2.48 -13.68
C VAL A 18 2.44 2.52 -12.21
N PHE A 19 2.67 3.71 -11.64
CA PHE A 19 3.03 3.84 -10.24
C PHE A 19 1.91 3.35 -9.31
N ALA A 20 0.67 3.78 -9.55
CA ALA A 20 -0.48 3.33 -8.75
C ALA A 20 -0.65 1.80 -8.82
N GLY A 21 -0.58 1.24 -10.03
CA GLY A 21 -0.64 -0.21 -10.26
C GLY A 21 0.47 -0.96 -9.53
N TYR A 22 1.71 -0.46 -9.59
CA TYR A 22 2.85 -1.04 -8.86
C TYR A 22 2.62 -1.04 -7.34
N PHE A 23 2.17 0.07 -6.77
CA PHE A 23 1.92 0.16 -5.33
C PHE A 23 0.78 -0.76 -4.90
N PHE A 24 -0.33 -0.80 -5.63
CA PHE A 24 -1.43 -1.72 -5.32
C PHE A 24 -0.99 -3.18 -5.42
N TYR A 25 -0.28 -3.54 -6.50
CA TYR A 25 0.30 -4.87 -6.63
C TYR A 25 1.18 -5.21 -5.43
N LYS A 26 2.07 -4.29 -5.05
CA LYS A 26 2.97 -4.48 -3.90
C LYS A 26 2.19 -4.63 -2.60
N VAL A 27 1.18 -3.79 -2.33
CA VAL A 27 0.36 -3.88 -1.11
C VAL A 27 -0.39 -5.21 -1.03
N LEU A 28 -0.93 -5.68 -2.15
CA LEU A 28 -1.71 -6.93 -2.20
C LEU A 28 -0.85 -8.20 -2.15
N THR A 29 0.44 -8.11 -2.49
CA THR A 29 1.33 -9.27 -2.62
C THR A 29 2.48 -9.29 -1.61
N ILE A 30 2.76 -8.19 -0.93
CA ILE A 30 3.80 -8.17 0.09
C ILE A 30 3.38 -9.09 1.23
N PRO A 31 4.21 -10.09 1.60
CA PRO A 31 3.90 -10.93 2.73
C PRO A 31 3.81 -10.07 3.99
N PRO A 32 2.96 -10.44 4.98
CA PRO A 32 2.93 -9.75 6.26
C PRO A 32 4.36 -9.71 6.80
N LYS A 33 4.88 -8.50 6.99
CA LYS A 33 6.15 -8.36 7.71
C LYS A 33 5.90 -8.97 9.08
N GLN A 34 6.73 -9.93 9.50
CA GLN A 34 6.76 -10.32 10.91
C GLN A 34 7.03 -9.05 11.68
N GLU A 35 6.01 -8.57 12.39
CA GLU A 35 6.19 -7.51 13.35
C GLU A 35 7.24 -8.04 14.33
N PRO A 36 8.34 -7.30 14.60
CA PRO A 36 9.09 -7.59 15.81
C PRO A 36 8.05 -7.48 16.93
N ASP A 37 7.76 -8.62 17.55
CA ASP A 37 6.77 -8.77 18.62
C ASP A 37 6.70 -7.48 19.43
N SER A 38 5.62 -6.74 19.21
CA SER A 38 5.58 -5.35 19.65
C SER A 38 5.53 -5.23 21.17
N PHE A 39 5.28 -6.32 21.93
CA PHE A 39 5.43 -6.37 23.38
C PHE A 39 5.51 -7.83 23.86
N SER A 40 6.73 -8.41 23.94
CA SER A 40 6.94 -9.65 24.69
C SER A 40 6.58 -9.51 26.18
N GLU A 41 6.42 -8.27 26.65
CA GLU A 41 5.96 -7.92 28.00
C GLU A 41 4.43 -7.94 28.15
N ASN A 42 3.65 -8.03 27.05
CA ASN A 42 2.18 -8.01 27.07
C ASN A 42 1.54 -9.34 26.67
N ASP A 43 2.35 -10.39 26.47
CA ASP A 43 1.88 -11.77 26.20
C ASP A 43 1.07 -12.36 27.37
N ASP A 44 1.23 -11.82 28.58
CA ASP A 44 0.51 -12.26 29.79
C ASP A 44 -0.88 -11.59 29.97
N GLU A 45 -1.26 -10.62 29.14
CA GLU A 45 -2.57 -9.97 29.22
C GLU A 45 -3.67 -10.78 28.51
N ILE A 46 -4.33 -11.68 29.26
CA ILE A 46 -5.44 -12.54 28.79
C ILE A 46 -6.79 -11.78 28.71
N VAL A 47 -6.81 -10.44 28.74
CA VAL A 47 -8.07 -9.67 28.75
C VAL A 47 -8.31 -9.06 27.38
N ARG A 48 -9.14 -9.74 26.56
CA ARG A 48 -9.78 -9.08 25.42
C ARG A 48 -10.59 -7.90 25.96
N GLN A 49 -10.27 -6.68 25.55
CA GLN A 49 -11.21 -5.58 25.68
C GLN A 49 -12.38 -5.82 24.73
N ASN A 50 -13.35 -6.59 25.22
CA ASN A 50 -14.72 -6.48 24.79
C ASN A 50 -15.36 -5.30 25.55
N GLU A 51 -16.16 -4.54 24.80
CA GLU A 51 -17.19 -3.56 25.19
C GLU A 51 -16.74 -2.10 25.45
N LYS A 52 -16.94 -1.26 24.43
CA LYS A 52 -18.23 -0.57 24.22
C LYS A 52 -18.53 -0.31 22.75
#